data_AF-A0A924UTF1-F1
#
_entry.id   AF-A0A924UTF1-F1
#
_cell.length_a   1.000
_cell.length_b   1.000
_cell.length_c   1.000
_cell.angle_alpha   90.00
_cell.angle_beta   90.00
_cell.angle_gamma   90.00
#
_symmetry.space_group_name_H-M   'P 1'
#
loop_
_entity.id
_entity.type
_entity.pdbx_description
1 polymer ?
#
loop_
_entity_poly.entity_id
_entity_poly.type
_entity_poly.pdbx_seq_one_letter_code
_entity_poly.pdbx_strand_id
1 'polypeptide(L)'
;MAPFFVLIPLAFFLPMFAYETYIAFRRIGKPLDKGGEYLHATWETTHTFLILTVNYFIWLYSAAVVEVGQAVFLALLLFGAAFIVRAILYIQLFYIKSSKKPSLVTDRLFAWMHIIILACLGYTVLTTLMIMLETNYPVNDTFMPLLWPGLILMIPLISVPLYTLYRTKSR
;
A
#
# COMPACT_ATOMS: atom_id res chain seq x y z
N MET A 1 18.56 14.15 -2.53
CA MET A 1 18.78 12.79 -1.97
C MET A 1 17.63 12.38 -1.06
N ALA A 2 17.28 13.19 -0.04
CA ALA A 2 16.18 12.87 0.89
C ALA A 2 14.82 12.51 0.24
N PRO A 3 14.34 13.21 -0.81
CA PRO A 3 13.06 12.84 -1.44
C PRO A 3 13.04 11.41 -1.99
N PHE A 4 14.20 10.84 -2.37
CA PHE A 4 14.26 9.48 -2.93
C PHE A 4 13.82 8.41 -1.92
N PHE A 5 14.08 8.60 -0.63
CA PHE A 5 13.64 7.65 0.38
C PHE A 5 12.11 7.56 0.46
N VAL A 6 11.41 8.67 0.21
CA VAL A 6 9.94 8.69 0.19
C VAL A 6 9.40 8.23 -1.18
N LEU A 7 9.99 8.73 -2.27
CA LEU A 7 9.49 8.52 -3.62
C LEU A 7 9.74 7.12 -4.17
N ILE A 8 10.85 6.46 -3.80
CA ILE A 8 11.15 5.12 -4.32
C ILE A 8 10.12 4.10 -3.83
N PRO A 9 9.86 3.94 -2.52
CA PRO A 9 8.82 3.03 -2.04
C PRO A 9 7.44 3.37 -2.62
N LEU A 10 7.10 4.67 -2.72
CA LEU A 10 5.84 5.10 -3.33
C LEU A 10 5.73 4.69 -4.81
N ALA A 11 6.82 4.82 -5.57
CA ALA A 11 6.87 4.43 -6.98
C ALA A 11 6.71 2.91 -7.17
N PHE A 12 7.17 2.08 -6.23
CA PHE A 12 6.90 0.64 -6.24
C PHE A 12 5.51 0.28 -5.72
N PHE A 13 4.99 1.04 -4.76
CA PHE A 13 3.64 0.86 -4.23
C PHE A 13 2.58 1.01 -5.33
N LEU A 14 2.64 2.08 -6.12
CA LEU A 14 1.61 2.43 -7.11
C LEU A 14 1.30 1.31 -8.12
N PRO A 15 2.27 0.73 -8.87
CA PRO A 15 1.97 -0.33 -9.82
C PRO A 15 1.50 -1.62 -9.15
N MET A 16 2.03 -1.96 -7.97
CA MET A 16 1.62 -3.15 -7.21
C MET A 16 0.18 -3.00 -6.71
N PHE A 17 -0.17 -1.83 -6.17
CA PHE A 17 -1.52 -1.55 -5.70
C PHE A 17 -2.53 -1.43 -6.84
N ALA A 18 -2.12 -0.88 -7.99
CA ALA A 18 -2.92 -0.90 -9.21
C ALA A 18 -3.21 -2.33 -9.67
N TYR A 19 -2.21 -3.21 -9.59
CA TYR A 19 -2.38 -4.61 -9.95
C TYR A 19 -3.29 -5.37 -8.96
N GLU A 20 -3.18 -5.12 -7.66
CA GLU A 20 -4.12 -5.65 -6.66
C GLU A 20 -5.55 -5.18 -6.92
N THR A 21 -5.72 -3.89 -7.23
CA THR A 21 -7.01 -3.31 -7.59
C THR A 21 -7.59 -4.03 -8.80
N TYR A 22 -6.81 -4.20 -9.86
CA TYR A 22 -7.21 -4.97 -11.05
C TYR A 22 -7.64 -6.40 -10.71
N ILE A 23 -6.87 -7.13 -9.88
CA ILE A 23 -7.23 -8.49 -9.47
C ILE A 23 -8.52 -8.51 -8.67
N ALA A 24 -8.71 -7.56 -7.75
CA ALA A 24 -9.92 -7.46 -6.93
C ALA A 24 -11.18 -7.30 -7.79
N PHE A 25 -11.14 -6.46 -8.83
CA PHE A 25 -12.23 -6.32 -9.79
C PHE A 25 -12.40 -7.55 -10.70
N ARG A 26 -11.30 -8.10 -11.21
CA ARG A 26 -11.34 -9.28 -12.09
C ARG A 26 -11.96 -10.51 -11.41
N ARG A 27 -11.85 -10.59 -10.08
CA ARG A 27 -12.38 -11.70 -9.28
C ARG A 27 -13.90 -11.69 -9.13
N ILE A 28 -14.57 -10.54 -9.22
CA ILE A 28 -16.00 -10.42 -8.85
C ILE A 28 -16.84 -11.54 -9.48
N GLY A 29 -17.49 -12.35 -8.64
CA GLY A 29 -18.36 -13.44 -9.09
C GLY A 29 -17.64 -14.71 -9.56
N LYS A 30 -16.32 -14.81 -9.39
CA LYS A 30 -15.54 -16.02 -9.68
C LYS A 30 -15.23 -16.80 -8.41
N PRO A 31 -15.21 -18.14 -8.47
CA PRO A 31 -14.77 -18.96 -7.33
C PRO A 31 -13.34 -18.58 -6.91
N LEU A 32 -12.97 -18.94 -5.68
CA LEU A 32 -11.59 -18.82 -5.24
C LEU A 32 -10.70 -19.72 -6.11
N ASP A 33 -10.03 -19.13 -7.09
CA ASP A 33 -8.98 -19.80 -7.81
C ASP A 33 -7.86 -20.14 -6.84
N LYS A 34 -7.22 -21.31 -7.02
CA LYS A 34 -5.95 -21.66 -6.34
C LYS A 34 -4.86 -20.58 -6.54
N GLY A 35 -5.08 -19.62 -7.44
CA GLY A 35 -4.27 -18.44 -7.65
C GLY A 35 -4.32 -17.36 -6.57
N GLY A 36 -5.18 -17.48 -5.55
CA GLY A 36 -5.31 -16.54 -4.42
C GLY A 36 -4.00 -16.16 -3.74
N GLU A 37 -3.03 -17.09 -3.66
CA GLU A 37 -1.65 -16.89 -3.12
C GLU A 37 -0.95 -15.65 -3.69
N TYR A 38 -1.20 -15.31 -4.95
CA TYR A 38 -0.60 -14.14 -5.57
C TYR A 38 -1.10 -12.83 -4.93
N LEU A 39 -2.40 -12.74 -4.62
CA LEU A 39 -2.94 -11.55 -3.97
C LEU A 39 -2.39 -11.39 -2.54
N HIS A 40 -2.11 -12.50 -1.85
CA HIS A 40 -1.49 -12.49 -0.53
C HIS A 40 -0.09 -11.85 -0.57
N ALA A 41 0.76 -12.28 -1.51
CA ALA A 41 2.12 -11.75 -1.63
C ALA A 41 2.15 -10.27 -2.05
N THR A 42 1.27 -9.87 -2.96
CA THR A 42 1.17 -8.46 -3.33
C THR A 42 0.71 -7.62 -2.16
N TRP A 43 -0.29 -8.10 -1.39
CA TRP A 43 -0.86 -7.37 -0.26
C TRP A 43 0.20 -7.04 0.80
N GLU A 44 1.05 -8.00 1.15
CA GLU A 44 2.16 -7.76 2.10
C GLU A 44 3.17 -6.75 1.55
N THR A 45 3.44 -6.83 0.24
CA THR A 45 4.37 -5.94 -0.45
C THR A 45 3.87 -4.49 -0.50
N THR A 46 2.60 -4.27 -0.84
CA THR A 46 2.03 -2.91 -0.87
C THR A 46 1.97 -2.28 0.52
N HIS A 47 1.61 -3.04 1.56
CA HIS A 47 1.69 -2.52 2.94
C HIS A 47 3.10 -2.12 3.33
N THR A 48 4.09 -2.95 2.98
CA THR A 48 5.49 -2.68 3.28
C THR A 48 5.93 -1.35 2.66
N PHE A 49 5.77 -1.18 1.35
CA PHE A 49 6.15 0.05 0.65
C PHE A 49 5.41 1.30 1.15
N LEU A 50 4.12 1.15 1.49
CA LEU A 50 3.33 2.24 2.06
C LEU A 50 3.87 2.68 3.42
N ILE A 51 4.10 1.74 4.35
CA ILE A 51 4.64 2.03 5.70
C ILE A 51 5.98 2.75 5.59
N LEU A 52 6.84 2.33 4.68
CA LEU A 52 8.15 2.95 4.48
C LEU A 52 8.05 4.35 3.94
N THR A 53 7.19 4.57 2.94
CA THR A 53 6.90 5.91 2.41
C THR A 53 6.53 6.84 3.55
N VAL A 54 5.59 6.42 4.41
CA VAL A 54 5.12 7.20 5.55
C VAL A 54 6.21 7.41 6.60
N ASN A 55 6.94 6.36 6.98
CA ASN A 55 8.01 6.45 7.98
C ASN A 55 9.12 7.39 7.54
N TYR A 56 9.58 7.27 6.29
CA TYR A 56 10.61 8.16 5.76
C TYR A 56 10.10 9.60 5.64
N PHE A 57 8.83 9.80 5.28
CA PHE A 57 8.24 11.14 5.26
C PHE A 57 8.22 11.77 6.65
N ILE A 58 7.71 11.06 7.66
CA ILE A 58 7.63 11.54 9.04
C ILE A 58 9.03 11.88 9.59
N TRP A 59 10.03 11.06 9.25
CA TRP A 59 11.39 11.29 9.69
C TRP A 59 12.01 12.51 9.01
N LEU A 60 12.09 12.48 7.69
CA LEU A 60 12.82 13.48 6.89
C LEU A 60 12.12 14.83 6.92
N TYR A 61 10.80 14.85 7.09
CA TYR A 61 9.97 16.05 7.00
C TYR A 61 9.09 16.22 8.25
N SER A 62 9.63 15.92 9.44
CA SER A 62 8.90 16.02 10.71
C SER A 62 8.23 17.37 10.94
N ALA A 63 8.86 18.47 10.49
CA ALA A 63 8.31 19.83 10.54
C ALA A 63 7.03 20.00 9.68
N ALA A 64 6.89 19.23 8.60
CA ALA A 64 5.73 19.28 7.71
C ALA A 64 4.55 18.43 8.20
N VAL A 65 4.79 17.47 9.11
CA VAL A 65 3.81 16.45 9.50
C VAL A 65 2.53 17.06 10.07
N VAL A 66 2.63 18.13 10.86
CA VAL A 66 1.48 18.77 11.49
C VAL A 66 0.58 19.44 10.43
N GLU A 67 1.17 20.25 9.55
CA GLU A 67 0.42 20.95 8.49
C GLU A 67 -0.20 19.96 7.51
N VAL A 68 0.59 19.00 7.02
CA VAL A 68 0.12 17.95 6.12
C VAL A 68 -1.00 17.14 6.78
N GLY A 69 -0.80 16.72 8.04
CA GLY A 69 -1.78 15.96 8.79
C GLY A 69 -3.12 16.66 8.93
N GLN A 70 -3.12 17.99 9.15
CA GLN A 70 -4.35 18.78 9.19
C GLN A 70 -5.01 18.86 7.82
N ALA A 71 -4.25 19.12 6.75
CA ALA A 71 -4.77 19.27 5.40
C ALA A 71 -5.36 17.97 4.81
N VAL A 72 -4.84 16.81 5.23
CA VAL A 72 -5.27 15.49 4.74
C VAL A 72 -6.03 14.65 5.77
N PHE A 73 -6.40 15.23 6.91
CA PHE A 73 -6.98 14.50 8.05
C PHE A 73 -8.14 13.58 7.65
N LEU A 74 -9.14 14.13 6.95
CA LEU A 74 -10.32 13.36 6.55
C LEU A 74 -9.97 12.26 5.56
N ALA A 75 -9.05 12.54 4.63
CA ALA A 75 -8.58 11.54 3.68
C ALA A 75 -7.86 10.39 4.38
N LEU A 76 -7.00 10.67 5.37
CA LEU A 76 -6.32 9.65 6.18
C LEU A 76 -7.29 8.85 7.04
N LEU A 77 -8.32 9.49 7.61
CA LEU A 77 -9.34 8.81 8.40
C LEU A 77 -10.12 7.81 7.54
N LEU A 78 -10.58 8.23 6.36
CA LEU A 78 -11.30 7.38 5.41
C LEU A 78 -10.40 6.28 4.84
N PHE A 79 -9.14 6.60 4.56
CA PHE A 79 -8.12 5.64 4.13
C PHE A 79 -7.94 4.54 5.17
N GLY A 80 -7.75 4.89 6.45
CA GLY A 80 -7.60 3.93 7.54
C GLY A 80 -8.85 3.04 7.70
N ALA A 81 -10.04 3.64 7.66
CA ALA A 81 -11.29 2.88 7.71
C ALA A 81 -11.43 1.89 6.54
N ALA A 82 -11.11 2.33 5.31
CA ALA A 82 -11.15 1.48 4.13
C ALA A 82 -10.12 0.35 4.18
N PHE A 83 -8.92 0.61 4.72
CA PHE A 83 -7.91 -0.43 4.96
C PHE A 83 -8.37 -1.49 5.95
N ILE A 84 -8.99 -1.09 7.07
CA ILE A 84 -9.54 -2.02 8.07
C ILE A 84 -10.63 -2.89 7.43
N VAL A 85 -11.59 -2.28 6.74
CA VAL A 85 -12.66 -3.01 6.05
C VAL A 85 -12.08 -3.97 5.01
N ARG A 86 -11.10 -3.53 4.22
CA ARG A 86 -10.39 -4.37 3.26
C ARG A 86 -9.71 -5.57 3.92
N ALA A 87 -9.06 -5.39 5.07
CA ALA A 87 -8.42 -6.47 5.82
C ALA A 87 -9.44 -7.50 6.35
N ILE A 88 -10.57 -7.03 6.89
CA ILE A 88 -11.67 -7.91 7.33
C ILE A 88 -12.22 -8.72 6.15
N LEU A 89 -12.51 -8.04 5.03
CA LEU A 89 -13.02 -8.68 3.81
C LEU A 89 -12.02 -9.69 3.23
N TYR A 90 -10.72 -9.38 3.29
CA TYR A 90 -9.67 -10.30 2.89
C TYR A 90 -9.67 -11.58 3.73
N ILE A 91 -9.74 -11.48 5.06
CA ILE A 91 -9.86 -12.65 5.94
C ILE A 91 -11.11 -13.46 5.60
N GLN A 92 -12.25 -12.78 5.45
CA GLN A 92 -13.52 -13.43 5.10
C GLN A 92 -13.43 -14.17 3.76
N LEU A 93 -12.81 -13.54 2.76
CA LEU A 93 -12.76 -14.05 1.39
C LEU A 93 -11.72 -15.16 1.19
N PHE A 94 -10.61 -15.17 1.93
CA PHE A 94 -9.49 -16.08 1.66
C PHE A 94 -9.23 -17.10 2.77
N TYR A 95 -9.65 -16.84 4.00
CA TYR A 95 -9.39 -17.73 5.14
C TYR A 95 -10.66 -18.36 5.72
N ILE A 96 -11.79 -17.66 5.68
CA ILE A 96 -13.05 -18.15 6.27
C ILE A 96 -13.93 -18.85 5.23
N LYS A 97 -14.17 -18.22 4.06
CA LYS A 97 -15.00 -18.84 3.01
C LYS A 97 -14.22 -19.89 2.22
N SER A 98 -14.43 -21.16 2.56
CA SER A 98 -14.06 -22.33 1.74
C SER A 98 -15.06 -22.64 0.61
N SER A 99 -15.88 -21.68 0.15
CA SER A 99 -17.04 -22.00 -0.68
C SER A 99 -16.76 -21.97 -2.18
N LYS A 100 -17.14 -23.04 -2.88
CA LYS A 100 -17.25 -23.10 -4.36
C LYS A 100 -18.17 -22.02 -4.95
N LYS A 101 -19.02 -21.38 -4.12
CA LYS A 101 -19.94 -20.31 -4.52
C LYS A 101 -19.41 -18.94 -4.07
N PRO A 102 -19.11 -18.02 -5.00
CA PRO A 102 -18.61 -16.68 -4.68
C PRO A 102 -19.67 -15.77 -4.09
N SER A 103 -19.24 -14.79 -3.31
CA SER A 103 -20.09 -13.83 -2.62
C SER A 103 -20.01 -12.47 -3.31
N LEU A 104 -20.93 -12.21 -4.24
CA LEU A 104 -20.92 -11.00 -5.06
C LEU A 104 -20.85 -9.72 -4.23
N VAL A 105 -21.56 -9.66 -3.09
CA VAL A 105 -21.53 -8.50 -2.19
C VAL A 105 -20.14 -8.31 -1.59
N THR A 106 -19.55 -9.37 -1.06
CA THR A 106 -18.22 -9.32 -0.42
C THR A 106 -17.12 -8.99 -1.43
N ASP A 107 -17.17 -9.57 -2.63
CA ASP A 107 -16.20 -9.28 -3.70
C ASP A 107 -16.30 -7.82 -4.16
N ARG A 108 -17.52 -7.30 -4.33
CA ARG A 108 -17.74 -5.90 -4.72
C ARG A 108 -17.27 -4.93 -3.64
N LEU A 109 -17.60 -5.18 -2.37
CA LEU A 109 -17.12 -4.36 -1.27
C LEU A 109 -15.59 -4.36 -1.20
N PHE A 110 -14.97 -5.53 -1.39
CA PHE A 110 -13.51 -5.64 -1.39
C PHE A 110 -12.87 -4.84 -2.52
N ALA A 111 -13.43 -4.91 -3.74
CA ALA A 111 -12.97 -4.11 -4.87
C ALA A 111 -13.16 -2.60 -4.64
N TRP A 112 -14.31 -2.18 -4.12
CA TRP A 112 -14.59 -0.77 -3.83
C TRP A 112 -13.67 -0.18 -2.76
N MET A 113 -13.24 -0.97 -1.77
CA MET A 113 -12.25 -0.49 -0.79
C MET A 113 -10.93 -0.08 -1.45
N HIS A 114 -10.51 -0.76 -2.53
CA HIS A 114 -9.29 -0.38 -3.25
C HIS A 114 -9.44 0.99 -3.93
N ILE A 115 -10.62 1.28 -4.48
CA ILE A 115 -10.91 2.58 -5.11
C ILE A 115 -10.91 3.71 -4.08
N ILE A 116 -11.54 3.48 -2.92
CA ILE A 116 -11.54 4.47 -1.82
C ILE A 116 -10.11 4.73 -1.35
N ILE A 117 -9.32 3.68 -1.14
CA ILE A 117 -7.91 3.78 -0.78
C ILE A 117 -7.14 4.59 -1.83
N LEU A 118 -7.31 4.29 -3.12
CA LEU A 118 -6.63 4.98 -4.21
C LEU A 118 -6.99 6.47 -4.24
N ALA A 119 -8.26 6.80 -4.08
CA ALA A 119 -8.75 8.18 -4.08
C ALA A 119 -8.20 8.96 -2.87
N CYS A 120 -8.28 8.39 -1.67
CA CYS A 120 -7.76 9.02 -0.46
C CYS A 120 -6.24 9.19 -0.53
N LEU A 121 -5.50 8.17 -0.97
CA LEU A 121 -4.05 8.26 -1.12
C LEU A 121 -3.65 9.27 -2.19
N GLY A 122 -4.34 9.27 -3.34
CA GLY A 122 -4.10 10.24 -4.41
C GLY A 122 -4.28 11.67 -3.92
N TYR A 123 -5.37 11.95 -3.19
CA TYR A 123 -5.58 13.24 -2.54
C TYR A 123 -4.45 13.56 -1.55
N THR A 124 -4.09 12.63 -0.66
CA THR A 124 -3.01 12.84 0.31
C THR A 124 -1.68 13.16 -0.36
N VAL A 125 -1.29 12.43 -1.40
CA VAL A 125 -0.04 12.65 -2.13
C VAL A 125 -0.04 14.01 -2.82
N LEU A 126 -1.14 14.38 -3.50
CA LEU A 126 -1.24 15.66 -4.19
C LEU A 126 -1.18 16.85 -3.22
N THR A 127 -1.95 16.79 -2.13
CA THR A 127 -1.96 17.86 -1.11
C THR A 127 -0.61 17.96 -0.41
N THR A 128 0.02 16.82 -0.08
CA THR A 128 1.36 16.81 0.50
C THR A 128 2.37 17.42 -0.46
N LEU A 129 2.32 17.07 -1.74
CA LEU A 129 3.22 17.64 -2.75
C LEU A 129 3.06 19.15 -2.86
N MET A 130 1.82 19.67 -2.86
CA MET A 130 1.56 21.11 -2.90
C MET A 130 2.18 21.83 -1.70
N ILE A 131 1.90 21.35 -0.48
CA ILE A 131 2.45 21.91 0.77
C ILE A 131 3.99 21.89 0.76
N MET A 132 4.58 20.78 0.32
CA MET A 132 6.03 20.63 0.28
C MET A 132 6.70 21.58 -0.73
N LEU A 133 6.04 21.86 -1.86
CA LEU A 133 6.52 22.80 -2.88
C LEU A 133 6.39 24.26 -2.45
N GLU A 134 5.33 24.61 -1.71
CA GLU A 134 5.08 25.98 -1.26
C GLU A 134 5.95 26.36 -0.05
N THR A 135 6.01 25.51 0.98
CA THR A 135 6.60 25.87 2.28
C THR A 135 8.09 25.58 2.38
N ASN A 136 8.66 24.75 1.48
CA ASN A 136 10.09 24.40 1.45
C ASN A 136 10.64 23.94 2.81
N TYR A 137 9.96 22.95 3.40
CA TYR A 137 10.32 22.40 4.70
C TYR A 137 11.77 21.90 4.78
N PRO A 138 12.50 22.19 5.89
CA PRO A 138 13.85 21.69 6.07
C PRO A 138 13.84 20.17 6.21
N VAL A 139 14.82 19.54 5.56
CA VAL A 139 15.04 18.11 5.65
C VAL A 139 15.80 17.79 6.93
N ASN A 140 15.33 16.80 7.69
CA ASN A 140 16.09 16.20 8.78
C ASN A 140 17.06 15.13 8.24
N ASP A 141 18.32 15.48 8.09
CA ASP A 141 19.37 14.63 7.52
C ASP A 141 20.19 13.87 8.57
N THR A 142 20.02 14.18 9.87
CA THR A 142 20.76 13.63 11.02
C THR A 142 21.04 12.13 10.94
N PHE A 143 20.06 11.35 10.46
CA PHE A 143 20.13 9.90 10.42
C PHE A 143 19.94 9.32 9.02
N MET A 144 20.02 10.15 7.99
CA MET A 144 19.90 9.72 6.59
C MET A 144 20.86 8.57 6.24
N PRO A 145 22.12 8.50 6.76
CA PRO A 145 23.00 7.35 6.53
C PRO A 145 22.43 6.02 7.03
N LEU A 146 21.65 6.03 8.12
CA LEU A 146 21.05 4.82 8.71
C LEU A 146 19.84 4.30 7.92
N LEU A 147 19.29 5.11 7.00
CA LEU A 147 18.17 4.70 6.13
C LEU A 147 18.61 3.75 5.03
N TRP A 148 19.86 3.86 4.58
CA TRP A 148 20.41 3.08 3.47
C TRP A 148 20.42 1.56 3.71
N PRO A 149 20.89 1.05 4.87
CA PRO A 149 20.79 -0.37 5.18
C PRO A 149 19.36 -0.90 5.08
N GLY A 150 18.38 -0.16 5.62
CA GLY A 150 16.96 -0.54 5.54
C GLY A 150 16.47 -0.62 4.10
N LEU A 151 16.82 0.37 3.27
CA LEU A 151 16.41 0.42 1.86
C LEU A 151 17.04 -0.69 1.01
N ILE A 152 18.28 -1.09 1.32
CA ILE A 152 18.96 -2.21 0.66
C ILE A 152 18.38 -3.56 1.12
N LEU A 153 18.18 -3.75 2.43
CA LEU A 153 17.65 -5.00 3.00
C LEU A 153 16.20 -5.28 2.58
N MET A 154 15.45 -4.25 2.21
CA MET A 154 14.12 -4.42 1.62
C MET A 154 14.11 -5.24 0.34
N ILE A 155 15.11 -5.07 -0.52
CA ILE A 155 15.14 -5.74 -1.83
C ILE A 155 15.04 -7.26 -1.63
N PRO A 156 15.89 -7.93 -0.84
CA PRO A 156 15.73 -9.36 -0.59
C PRO A 156 14.47 -9.69 0.23
N LEU A 157 14.09 -8.86 1.23
CA LEU A 157 12.89 -9.11 2.05
C LEU A 157 11.59 -9.15 1.23
N ILE A 158 11.52 -8.39 0.15
CA ILE A 158 10.35 -8.35 -0.74
C ILE A 158 10.53 -9.33 -1.91
N SER A 159 11.70 -9.36 -2.54
CA SER A 159 11.93 -10.18 -3.74
C SER A 159 11.99 -11.68 -3.46
N VAL A 160 12.49 -12.12 -2.30
CA VAL A 160 12.60 -13.55 -1.97
C VAL A 160 11.22 -14.19 -1.80
N PRO A 161 10.29 -13.65 -0.99
CA PRO A 161 8.93 -14.18 -0.92
C PRO A 161 8.23 -14.18 -2.28
N LEU A 162 8.31 -13.08 -3.04
CA LEU A 162 7.72 -13.00 -4.38
C LEU A 162 8.29 -14.05 -5.34
N TYR A 163 9.61 -14.24 -5.36
CA TYR A 163 10.28 -15.22 -6.20
C TYR A 163 9.89 -16.65 -5.83
N THR A 164 9.89 -16.98 -4.54
CA THR A 164 9.51 -18.32 -4.08
C THR A 164 8.09 -18.67 -4.49
N LEU A 165 7.17 -17.71 -4.38
CA LEU A 165 5.76 -17.87 -4.72
C LEU A 165 5.51 -18.01 -6.24
N TYR A 166 6.27 -17.30 -7.07
CA TYR A 166 6.22 -17.49 -8.53
C TYR A 166 6.76 -18.86 -8.96
N ARG A 167 7.82 -19.34 -8.32
CA ARG A 167 8.46 -20.61 -8.69
C ARG A 167 7.65 -21.82 -8.26
N THR A 168 6.97 -21.77 -7.12
CA THR A 168 6.09 -22.85 -6.64
C THR A 168 4.80 -22.98 -7.46
N LYS A 169 4.31 -21.90 -8.07
CA LYS A 169 3.12 -21.89 -8.93
C LYS A 169 3.33 -22.44 -10.35
N SER A 170 4.58 -22.50 -10.81
CA SER A 170 4.95 -23.01 -12.14
C SER A 170 5.08 -24.56 -12.19
N ARG A 171 4.80 -25.25 -11.07
CA ARG A 171 4.79 -26.72 -10.96
C ARG A 171 3.38 -27.17 -10.61
#